data_AF-A0A1F5IPA5-F1
#
_entry.id   AF-A0A1F5IPA5-F1
#
_cell.length_a   1.000
_cell.length_b   1.000
_cell.length_c   1.000
_cell.angle_alpha   90.00
_cell.angle_beta   90.00
_cell.angle_gamma   90.00
#
_symmetry.space_group_name_H-M   'P 1'
#
loop_
_entity.id
_entity.type
_entity.pdbx_description
1 polymer ?
#
loop_
_entity_poly.entity_id
_entity_poly.type
_entity_poly.pdbx_seq_one_letter_code
_entity_poly.pdbx_strand_id
1 'polypeptide(L)'
;MPLYEYECIPCRKNVEDSLNAIQKGVTKKLVSELVKKHDNINHIGVLDLEAEEVLAEHGKRDRDAVDLNYYLHDGTTLVLFNLKKNFRFSELIYEPGDEKKLKCPLCGTKKVEKVVSSFAFTSDLSTNMPKPDLGNLPPSVRDRTFLGEYIEEKDRPKKNR
;
A
#
# COMPACT_ATOMS: atom_id res chain seq x y z
N MET A 1 8.57 -5.95 21.71
CA MET A 1 8.03 -4.58 21.55
C MET A 1 7.37 -4.50 20.19
N PRO A 2 6.09 -4.12 20.10
CA PRO A 2 5.42 -4.12 18.82
C PRO A 2 5.79 -2.85 18.03
N LEU A 3 6.47 -3.05 16.90
CA LEU A 3 6.59 -2.04 15.85
C LEU A 3 5.31 -2.09 15.03
N TYR A 4 4.63 -0.96 14.89
CA TYR A 4 3.44 -0.87 14.05
C TYR A 4 3.69 0.05 12.88
N GLU A 5 3.06 -0.28 11.76
CA GLU A 5 3.04 0.57 10.57
C GLU A 5 1.77 1.42 10.55
N TYR A 6 1.93 2.66 10.12
CA TYR A 6 0.86 3.65 10.02
C TYR A 6 0.89 4.36 8.68
N GLU A 7 -0.27 4.79 8.24
CA GLU A 7 -0.47 5.60 7.04
C GLU A 7 -1.12 6.93 7.40
N CYS A 8 -0.59 8.01 6.84
CA CYS A 8 -1.23 9.32 6.91
C CYS A 8 -2.32 9.47 5.85
N ILE A 9 -3.58 9.49 6.28
CA ILE A 9 -4.74 9.54 5.38
C ILE A 9 -4.69 10.78 4.46
N PRO A 10 -4.48 12.02 4.96
CA PRO A 10 -4.41 13.19 4.08
C PRO A 10 -3.27 13.14 3.05
N CYS A 11 -2.09 12.68 3.46
CA CYS A 11 -0.94 12.65 2.56
C CYS A 11 -1.08 11.57 1.49
N ARG A 12 -1.66 10.41 1.85
CA ARG A 12 -2.04 9.39 0.89
C ARG A 12 -3.06 9.92 -0.11
N LYS A 13 -4.14 10.55 0.38
CA LYS A 13 -5.17 11.15 -0.47
C LYS A 13 -4.63 12.17 -1.45
N ASN A 14 -3.67 13.00 -1.06
CA ASN A 14 -3.03 13.94 -1.99
C ASN A 14 -2.39 13.23 -3.20
N VAL A 15 -1.77 12.06 -2.98
CA VAL A 15 -1.18 11.25 -4.07
C VAL A 15 -2.28 10.58 -4.88
N GLU A 16 -3.27 9.95 -4.23
CA GLU A 16 -4.40 9.29 -4.90
C GLU A 16 -5.21 10.26 -5.76
N ASP A 17 -5.54 11.44 -5.23
CA ASP A 17 -6.28 12.49 -5.95
C ASP A 17 -5.47 13.02 -7.14
N SER A 18 -4.16 13.19 -6.96
CA SER A 18 -3.25 13.58 -8.04
C SER A 18 -3.20 12.52 -9.14
N LEU A 19 -3.08 11.25 -8.76
CA LEU A 19 -3.06 10.12 -9.70
C LEU A 19 -4.38 10.03 -10.47
N ASN A 20 -5.53 10.14 -9.79
CA ASN A 20 -6.86 10.15 -10.39
C ASN A 20 -7.04 11.34 -11.36
N ALA A 21 -6.46 12.49 -11.07
CA ALA A 21 -6.49 13.65 -11.95
C ALA A 21 -5.64 13.41 -13.22
N ILE A 22 -4.43 12.87 -13.05
CA ILE A 22 -3.51 12.51 -14.15
C ILE A 22 -4.15 11.46 -15.07
N GLN A 23 -4.81 10.45 -14.51
CA GLN A 23 -5.49 9.39 -15.27
C GLN A 23 -6.59 9.91 -16.20
N LYS A 24 -7.24 11.05 -15.86
CA LYS A 24 -8.29 11.66 -16.69
C LYS A 24 -7.74 12.44 -17.87
N GLY A 25 -6.46 12.80 -17.85
CA GLY A 25 -5.82 13.58 -18.89
C GLY A 25 -4.62 14.35 -18.36
N VAL A 26 -3.51 14.29 -19.09
CA VAL A 26 -2.22 14.85 -18.65
C VAL A 26 -1.94 16.15 -19.38
N THR A 27 -1.66 17.21 -18.62
CA THR A 27 -1.14 18.47 -19.18
C THR A 27 -0.05 19.03 -18.26
N LYS A 28 0.90 19.78 -18.82
CA LYS A 28 1.96 20.45 -18.04
C LYS A 28 1.40 21.39 -16.97
N LYS A 29 0.28 22.06 -17.25
CA LYS A 29 -0.41 22.94 -16.30
C LYS A 29 -0.97 22.16 -15.12
N LEU A 30 -1.68 21.05 -15.37
CA LEU A 30 -2.21 20.17 -14.33
C LEU A 30 -1.09 19.70 -13.39
N VAL A 31 0.00 19.17 -13.94
CA VAL A 31 1.13 18.67 -13.13
C VAL A 31 1.74 19.78 -12.27
N SER A 32 1.87 21.00 -12.81
CA SER A 32 2.36 22.14 -12.00
C SER A 32 1.41 22.51 -10.85
N GLU A 33 0.10 22.50 -11.10
CA GLU A 33 -0.90 22.79 -10.07
C GLU A 33 -0.90 21.74 -8.96
N LEU A 34 -0.80 20.45 -9.31
CA LEU A 34 -0.76 19.35 -8.33
C LEU A 34 0.47 19.45 -7.40
N VAL A 35 1.66 19.70 -7.97
CA VAL A 35 2.89 19.87 -7.18
C VAL A 35 2.79 21.09 -6.25
N LYS A 36 2.21 22.21 -6.72
CA LYS A 36 2.06 23.43 -5.89
C LYS A 36 0.99 23.30 -4.82
N LYS A 37 -0.06 22.53 -5.10
CA LYS A 37 -1.20 22.34 -4.18
C LYS A 37 -0.84 21.45 -2.99
N HIS A 38 0.07 20.50 -3.18
CA HIS A 38 0.35 19.45 -2.21
C HIS A 38 1.78 19.55 -1.68
N ASP A 39 1.93 20.12 -0.48
CA ASP A 39 3.24 20.35 0.17
C ASP A 39 4.10 19.09 0.35
N ASN A 40 3.49 17.90 0.30
CA ASN A 40 4.18 16.63 0.45
C ASN A 40 4.82 16.08 -0.83
N ILE A 41 4.54 16.69 -1.98
CA ILE A 41 5.02 16.27 -3.29
C ILE A 41 6.10 17.25 -3.75
N ASN A 42 7.32 16.77 -3.95
CA ASN A 42 8.43 17.58 -4.46
C ASN A 42 8.43 17.67 -5.97
N HIS A 43 8.06 16.58 -6.63
CA HIS A 43 8.09 16.45 -8.08
C HIS A 43 7.12 15.38 -8.56
N ILE A 44 6.57 15.62 -9.75
CA ILE A 44 5.77 14.66 -10.52
C ILE A 44 6.33 14.62 -11.94
N GLY A 45 6.60 13.42 -12.44
CA GLY A 45 6.92 13.16 -13.85
C GLY A 45 5.90 12.19 -14.44
N VAL A 46 5.45 12.45 -15.67
CA VAL A 46 4.57 11.57 -16.43
C VAL A 46 5.21 11.26 -17.76
N LEU A 47 5.45 9.99 -18.03
CA LEU A 47 6.15 9.48 -19.20
C LEU A 47 5.24 8.53 -19.98
N ASP A 48 5.27 8.65 -21.29
CA ASP A 48 4.79 7.65 -22.22
C ASP A 48 5.93 6.66 -22.46
N LEU A 49 5.71 5.40 -22.09
CA LEU A 49 6.71 4.33 -22.21
C LEU A 49 6.73 3.70 -23.60
N GLU A 50 5.67 3.86 -24.41
CA GLU A 50 5.67 3.39 -25.80
C GLU A 50 6.42 4.37 -26.70
N ALA A 51 6.16 5.66 -26.53
CA ALA A 51 6.83 6.72 -27.27
C ALA A 51 8.20 7.11 -26.68
N GLU A 52 8.51 6.66 -25.46
CA GLU A 52 9.69 7.08 -24.67
C GLU A 52 9.78 8.61 -24.44
N GLU A 53 8.62 9.27 -24.33
CA GLU A 53 8.52 10.72 -24.22
C GLU A 53 8.01 11.18 -22.85
N VAL A 54 8.47 12.36 -22.41
CA VAL A 54 7.94 13.01 -21.20
C VAL A 54 6.70 13.82 -21.58
N LEU A 55 5.52 13.34 -21.20
CA LEU A 55 4.25 14.03 -21.44
C LEU A 55 4.13 15.31 -20.60
N ALA A 56 4.51 15.24 -19.32
CA ALA A 56 4.52 16.38 -18.42
C ALA A 56 5.43 16.15 -17.22
N GLU A 57 6.07 17.21 -16.75
CA GLU A 57 6.96 17.16 -15.58
C GLU A 57 6.93 18.50 -14.84
N HIS A 58 6.91 18.46 -13.51
CA HIS A 58 7.06 19.64 -12.68
C HIS A 58 7.64 19.33 -11.30
N GLY A 59 8.28 20.33 -10.70
CA GLY A 59 8.90 20.23 -9.38
C GLY A 59 10.39 19.92 -9.45
N LYS A 60 11.00 19.67 -8.29
CA LYS A 60 12.44 19.37 -8.18
C LYS A 60 12.60 18.05 -7.44
N ARG A 61 13.20 17.06 -8.11
CA ARG A 61 13.53 15.79 -7.47
C ARG A 61 14.55 16.01 -6.35
N ASP A 62 14.26 15.41 -5.21
CA ASP A 62 15.17 15.25 -4.09
C ASP A 62 15.65 13.79 -4.08
N ARG A 63 16.96 13.58 -3.96
CA ARG A 63 17.57 12.23 -4.00
C ARG A 63 17.36 11.46 -2.71
N ASP A 64 17.14 12.17 -1.60
CA ASP A 64 16.89 11.58 -0.29
C ASP A 64 15.38 11.37 -0.04
N ALA A 65 14.54 11.81 -0.97
CA ALA A 65 13.10 11.64 -0.96
C ALA A 65 12.67 10.25 -1.43
N VAL A 66 11.38 9.96 -1.27
CA VAL A 66 10.78 8.67 -1.59
C VAL A 66 10.13 8.75 -2.96
N ASP A 67 10.57 7.90 -3.88
CA ASP A 67 9.96 7.77 -5.19
C ASP A 67 8.86 6.72 -5.18
N LEU A 68 7.68 7.08 -5.69
CA LEU A 68 6.57 6.17 -5.96
C LEU A 68 6.27 6.16 -7.45
N ASN A 69 6.17 4.96 -8.01
CA ASN A 69 5.93 4.75 -9.43
C ASN A 69 4.57 4.07 -9.62
N TYR A 70 3.74 4.64 -10.48
CA TYR A 70 2.44 4.10 -10.85
C TYR A 70 2.40 3.90 -12.36
N TYR A 71 1.87 2.75 -12.76
CA TYR A 71 1.67 2.39 -14.15
C TYR A 71 0.18 2.53 -14.48
N LEU A 72 -0.12 3.38 -15.44
CA LEU A 72 -1.47 3.63 -15.95
C LEU A 72 -1.61 3.03 -17.36
N HIS A 73 -2.86 2.90 -17.81
CA HIS A 73 -3.21 2.46 -19.17
C HIS A 73 -2.50 1.14 -19.57
N ASP A 74 -2.69 0.10 -18.77
CA ASP A 74 -2.08 -1.23 -18.95
C ASP A 74 -0.55 -1.23 -19.02
N GLY A 75 0.09 -0.22 -18.44
CA GLY A 75 1.54 -0.12 -18.33
C GLY A 75 2.22 0.73 -19.38
N THR A 76 1.46 1.41 -20.25
CA THR A 76 2.03 2.31 -21.27
C THR A 76 2.41 3.68 -20.71
N THR A 77 1.82 4.10 -19.59
CA THR A 77 2.13 5.40 -18.97
C THR A 77 2.72 5.20 -17.59
N LEU A 78 3.88 5.80 -17.33
CA LEU A 78 4.52 5.85 -16.02
C LEU A 78 4.30 7.20 -15.36
N VAL A 79 3.79 7.19 -14.13
CA VAL A 79 3.67 8.37 -13.27
C VAL A 79 4.62 8.20 -12.09
N LEU A 80 5.61 9.08 -12.00
CA LEU A 80 6.59 9.14 -10.91
C LEU A 80 6.22 10.28 -9.96
N PHE A 81 6.09 9.96 -8.67
CA PHE A 81 5.97 10.93 -7.59
C PHE A 81 7.23 10.89 -6.74
N ASN A 82 7.91 12.04 -6.59
CA ASN A 82 8.97 12.21 -5.59
C ASN A 82 8.36 12.90 -4.36
N LEU A 83 8.26 12.17 -3.25
CA LEU A 83 7.64 12.62 -2.01
C LEU A 83 8.70 12.99 -0.96
N LYS A 84 8.53 14.12 -0.28
CA LYS A 84 9.47 14.58 0.76
C LYS A 84 9.78 13.50 1.81
N LYS A 85 8.76 12.77 2.23
CA LYS A 85 8.84 11.57 3.08
C LYS A 85 7.71 10.62 2.68
N ASN A 86 7.88 9.34 3.00
CA ASN A 86 6.81 8.37 2.82
C ASN A 86 5.60 8.73 3.70
N PHE A 87 4.39 8.66 3.15
CA PHE A 87 3.16 8.80 3.94
C PHE A 87 2.87 7.54 4.78
N ARG A 88 3.56 6.42 4.50
CA ARG A 88 3.71 5.24 5.36
C ARG A 88 4.91 5.41 6.28
N PHE A 89 4.75 5.13 7.56
CA PHE A 89 5.84 5.21 8.53
C PHE A 89 5.62 4.20 9.67
N SER A 90 6.71 3.78 10.31
CA SER A 90 6.67 2.86 11.44
C SER A 90 6.89 3.62 12.74
N GLU A 91 6.18 3.23 13.79
CA GLU A 91 6.36 3.80 15.13
C GLU A 91 6.42 2.70 16.19
N LEU A 92 7.27 2.91 17.19
CA LEU A 92 7.37 2.04 18.36
C LEU A 92 6.34 2.49 19.41
N ILE A 93 5.41 1.60 19.74
CA ILE A 93 4.38 1.86 20.76
C ILE A 93 4.74 1.07 22.01
N TYR A 94 5.13 1.79 23.07
CA TYR A 94 5.47 1.20 24.37
C TYR A 94 4.22 0.93 25.20
N GLU A 95 3.34 1.93 25.25
CA GLU A 95 2.06 1.86 25.96
C GLU A 95 0.90 2.24 25.04
N PRO A 96 -0.33 1.72 25.26
CA PRO A 96 -1.49 2.09 24.46
C PRO A 96 -1.78 3.59 24.39
N GLY A 97 -1.34 4.37 25.38
CA GLY A 97 -1.46 5.83 25.40
C GLY A 97 -0.59 6.55 24.36
N ASP A 98 0.47 5.93 23.87
CA ASP A 98 1.39 6.51 22.89
C ASP A 98 0.75 6.63 21.51
N GLU A 99 -0.21 5.77 21.18
CA GLU A 99 -0.96 5.88 19.92
C GLU A 99 -1.68 7.24 19.80
N LYS A 100 -2.06 7.87 20.93
CA LYS A 100 -2.70 9.20 20.94
C LYS A 100 -1.73 10.35 20.60
N LYS A 101 -0.42 10.09 20.69
CA LYS A 101 0.66 11.03 20.39
C LYS A 101 1.11 10.94 18.93
N LEU A 102 0.74 9.86 18.23
CA LEU A 102 1.08 9.65 16.83
C LEU A 102 0.69 10.85 15.97
N LYS A 103 1.64 11.28 15.15
CA LYS A 103 1.47 12.33 14.15
C LYS A 103 2.22 11.90 12.89
N CYS A 104 1.67 12.26 11.75
CA CYS A 104 2.35 12.07 10.49
C CYS A 104 3.68 12.86 10.49
N PRO A 105 4.83 12.23 10.17
CA PRO A 105 6.14 12.89 10.15
C PRO A 105 6.32 13.87 8.98
N LEU A 106 5.35 13.92 8.07
CA LEU A 106 5.34 14.75 6.86
C LEU A 106 4.53 16.04 7.05
N CYS A 107 3.30 15.94 7.56
CA CYS A 107 2.38 17.08 7.68
C CYS A 107 1.94 17.39 9.12
N GLY A 108 2.37 16.59 10.10
CA GLY A 108 2.08 16.80 11.52
C GLY A 108 0.64 16.47 11.97
N THR A 109 -0.24 16.03 11.06
CA THR A 109 -1.62 15.65 11.39
C THR A 109 -1.70 14.39 12.24
N LYS A 110 -2.75 14.29 13.06
CA LYS A 110 -3.09 13.07 13.82
C LYS A 110 -4.01 12.11 13.04
N LYS A 111 -4.42 12.47 11.82
CA LYS A 111 -5.26 11.63 10.95
C LYS A 111 -4.41 10.51 10.33
N VAL A 112 -4.03 9.56 11.16
CA VAL A 112 -3.22 8.41 10.79
C VAL A 112 -4.00 7.14 11.09
N GLU A 113 -3.85 6.13 10.24
CA GLU A 113 -4.46 4.82 10.44
C GLU A 113 -3.40 3.74 10.54
N LYS A 114 -3.65 2.74 11.37
CA LYS A 114 -2.76 1.60 11.53
C LYS A 114 -2.88 0.72 10.30
N VAL A 115 -1.77 0.48 9.62
CA VAL A 115 -1.70 -0.47 8.51
C VAL A 115 -1.60 -1.85 9.12
N VAL A 116 -2.59 -2.69 8.85
CA VAL A 116 -2.52 -4.10 9.23
C VAL A 116 -1.46 -4.73 8.33
N SER A 117 -0.28 -4.97 8.90
CA SER A 117 0.75 -5.77 8.23
C SER A 117 0.15 -7.12 7.84
N SER A 118 0.43 -7.63 6.66
CA SER A 118 0.07 -9.01 6.29
C SER A 118 0.75 -10.06 7.17
N PHE A 119 1.77 -9.67 7.96
CA PHE A 119 2.32 -10.48 9.06
C PHE A 119 1.44 -10.46 10.33
N ALA A 120 0.47 -9.55 10.44
CA ALA A 120 -0.50 -9.57 11.53
C ALA A 120 -1.43 -10.80 11.44
N PHE A 121 -1.66 -11.33 10.22
CA PHE A 121 -2.36 -12.60 10.01
C PHE A 121 -1.62 -13.80 10.61
N THR A 122 -0.30 -13.72 10.84
CA THR A 122 0.44 -14.79 11.51
C THR A 122 0.58 -14.57 13.02
N SER A 123 0.29 -13.35 13.52
CA SER A 123 0.38 -13.02 14.94
C SER A 123 -0.96 -12.98 15.67
N ASP A 124 -2.09 -12.90 14.96
CA ASP A 124 -3.41 -13.12 15.59
C ASP A 124 -3.72 -14.62 15.70
N LEU A 125 -3.01 -15.27 16.62
CA LEU A 125 -3.34 -16.62 17.10
C LEU A 125 -4.51 -16.59 18.10
N SER A 126 -5.23 -15.46 18.26
CA SER A 126 -6.32 -15.34 19.23
C SER A 126 -7.63 -15.94 18.70
N THR A 127 -7.71 -17.27 18.76
CA THR A 127 -8.92 -18.13 18.88
C THR A 127 -10.10 -17.99 17.89
N ASN A 128 -10.21 -16.96 17.05
CA ASN A 128 -11.35 -16.71 16.18
C ASN A 128 -10.93 -16.19 14.80
N MET A 129 -10.16 -17.00 14.06
CA MET A 129 -9.99 -16.75 12.62
C MET A 129 -11.35 -16.83 11.91
N PRO A 130 -11.68 -15.88 11.02
CA PRO A 130 -12.83 -16.03 10.13
C PRO A 130 -12.62 -17.28 9.25
N LYS A 131 -13.54 -18.24 9.35
CA LYS A 131 -13.46 -19.47 8.56
C LYS A 131 -13.77 -19.15 7.10
N PRO A 132 -13.03 -19.72 6.13
CA PRO A 132 -13.36 -19.59 4.72
C PRO A 132 -14.75 -20.14 4.45
N ASP A 133 -15.50 -19.48 3.56
CA ASP A 133 -16.82 -19.96 3.13
C ASP A 133 -16.67 -21.23 2.26
N LEU A 134 -17.16 -22.35 2.78
CA LEU A 134 -17.10 -23.67 2.13
C LEU A 134 -18.40 -24.01 1.36
N GLY A 135 -19.36 -23.07 1.28
CA GLY A 135 -20.70 -23.29 0.74
C GLY A 135 -20.76 -23.78 -0.71
N ASN A 136 -19.72 -23.47 -1.50
CA ASN A 136 -19.62 -23.85 -2.91
C ASN A 136 -18.76 -25.10 -3.16
N LEU A 137 -18.18 -25.70 -2.12
CA LEU A 137 -17.35 -26.90 -2.28
C LEU A 137 -18.21 -28.18 -2.28
N PRO A 138 -17.80 -29.23 -3.03
CA PRO A 138 -18.43 -30.54 -2.95
C PRO A 138 -18.37 -31.12 -1.53
N PRO A 139 -19.37 -31.91 -1.09
CA PRO A 139 -19.41 -32.48 0.26
C PRO A 139 -18.12 -33.23 0.65
N SER A 140 -17.54 -33.97 -0.30
CA SER A 140 -16.29 -34.73 -0.11
C SER A 140 -15.04 -33.91 0.17
N VAL A 141 -15.09 -32.59 -0.09
CA VAL A 141 -13.95 -31.66 0.09
C VAL A 141 -14.12 -30.83 1.36
N ARG A 142 -15.36 -30.59 1.81
CA ARG A 142 -15.66 -29.85 3.05
C ARG A 142 -15.10 -30.56 4.29
N ASP A 143 -15.19 -31.88 4.32
CA ASP A 143 -14.71 -32.70 5.45
C ASP A 143 -13.17 -32.77 5.54
N ARG A 144 -12.46 -32.39 4.48
CA ARG A 144 -10.99 -32.45 4.38
C ARG A 144 -10.29 -31.10 4.49
N THR A 145 -11.05 -30.01 4.64
CA THR A 145 -10.52 -28.64 4.62
C THR A 145 -10.26 -28.04 6.00
N PHE A 146 -10.36 -28.83 7.08
CA PHE A 146 -9.84 -28.43 8.39
C PHE A 146 -8.31 -28.33 8.33
N LEU A 147 -7.81 -27.11 8.10
CA LEU A 147 -6.39 -26.73 8.11
C LEU A 147 -5.77 -26.74 9.52
N GLY A 148 -6.22 -27.64 10.41
CA GLY A 148 -5.82 -27.68 11.81
C GLY A 148 -4.87 -28.81 12.18
N GLU A 149 -4.78 -29.88 11.39
CA GLU A 149 -4.04 -31.07 11.81
C GLU A 149 -2.92 -31.40 10.83
N TYR A 150 -1.72 -31.50 11.40
CA TYR A 150 -0.53 -32.02 10.74
C TYR A 150 -0.86 -33.39 10.09
N ILE A 151 -0.77 -33.48 8.76
CA ILE A 151 -0.97 -34.74 8.06
C ILE A 151 0.25 -35.63 8.33
N GLU A 152 0.07 -36.62 9.21
CA GLU A 152 1.10 -37.62 9.46
C GLU A 152 1.46 -38.37 8.17
N GLU A 153 2.73 -38.78 8.07
CA GLU A 153 3.29 -39.31 6.82
C GLU A 153 2.60 -40.59 6.33
N LYS A 154 1.98 -41.32 7.25
CA LYS A 154 1.15 -42.52 6.98
C LYS A 154 -0.17 -42.20 6.26
N ASP A 155 -0.68 -40.97 6.40
CA ASP A 155 -1.98 -40.53 5.88
C ASP A 155 -1.84 -39.74 4.56
N ARG A 156 -0.61 -39.59 4.05
CA ARG A 156 -0.37 -39.01 2.72
C ARG A 156 -0.78 -40.00 1.62
N PRO A 157 -1.45 -39.55 0.55
CA PRO A 157 -1.79 -40.41 -0.57
C PRO A 157 -0.52 -40.98 -1.19
N LYS A 158 -0.44 -42.31 -1.29
CA LYS A 158 0.70 -42.99 -1.92
C LYS A 158 0.79 -42.55 -3.37
N LYS A 159 1.94 -42.01 -3.76
CA LYS A 159 2.25 -41.76 -5.17
C LYS A 159 2.27 -43.11 -5.88
N ASN A 160 1.22 -43.39 -6.66
CA ASN A 160 1.28 -44.47 -7.64
C ASN A 160 2.33 -44.07 -8.68
N ARG A 161 3.34 -44.92 -8.83
CA ARG A 161 4.41 -44.79 -9.81
C ARG A 161 4.02 -45.51 -11.08
#